data_AF-A0A958XQI2-F1
#
_entry.id   AF-A0A958XQI2-F1
#
_cell.length_a   1.000
_cell.length_b   1.000
_cell.length_c   1.000
_cell.angle_alpha   90.00
_cell.angle_beta   90.00
_cell.angle_gamma   90.00
#
_symmetry.space_group_name_H-M   'P 1'
#
loop_
_entity.id
_entity.type
_entity.pdbx_description
1 polymer ?
#
loop_
_entity_poly.entity_id
_entity_poly.type
_entity_poly.pdbx_seq_one_letter_code
_entity_poly.pdbx_strand_id
1 'polypeptide(L)'
;MAEVFSQIYIQTVFAVKNRQALINPEWETELYKYTTGIVQKRGNKLLAIGGMPDHIHIFIGLKPAEPLSDLVREVKKATNDYIQEHRLSKFKFDWQAGYGAFSYSRSHRDAVCRYILNQKAHHQDKTFEAEFLKLVSDFGIDIGQKKLFDFFLPD
;
A
#
# COMPACT_ATOMS: atom_id res chain seq x y z
N MET A 1 -4.80 -24.15 -26.01
CA MET A 1 -4.20 -23.05 -25.22
C MET A 1 -3.89 -23.64 -23.86
N ALA A 2 -2.67 -23.48 -23.33
CA ALA A 2 -2.33 -24.04 -22.02
C ALA A 2 -3.02 -23.22 -20.91
N GLU A 3 -3.55 -23.89 -19.90
CA GLU A 3 -4.12 -23.23 -18.72
C GLU A 3 -3.00 -22.76 -17.78
N VAL A 4 -3.17 -21.57 -17.20
CA VAL A 4 -2.20 -20.98 -16.26
C VAL A 4 -2.70 -21.15 -14.83
N PHE A 5 -2.02 -21.99 -14.05
CA PHE A 5 -2.27 -22.17 -12.62
C PHE A 5 -1.25 -21.36 -11.83
N SER A 6 -1.72 -20.38 -11.06
CA SER A 6 -0.82 -19.49 -10.30
C SER A 6 -1.44 -19.05 -8.98
N GLN A 7 -0.58 -18.79 -8.01
CA GLN A 7 -0.95 -18.19 -6.74
C GLN A 7 0.18 -17.26 -6.29
N ILE A 8 0.05 -15.97 -6.61
CA ILE A 8 1.08 -14.96 -6.35
C ILE A 8 0.51 -13.97 -5.35
N TYR A 9 1.16 -13.83 -4.19
CA TYR A 9 0.73 -12.91 -3.14
C TYR A 9 1.77 -11.82 -2.95
N ILE A 10 1.38 -10.58 -3.22
CA ILE A 10 2.24 -9.41 -3.07
C ILE A 10 1.58 -8.40 -2.14
N GLN A 11 2.29 -8.00 -1.10
CA GLN A 11 1.99 -6.78 -0.35
C GLN A 11 2.75 -5.63 -1.01
N THR A 12 2.07 -4.53 -1.27
CA THR A 12 2.71 -3.26 -1.63
C THR A 12 2.43 -2.20 -0.58
N VAL A 13 3.44 -1.36 -0.31
CA VAL A 13 3.39 -0.30 0.70
C VAL A 13 3.89 0.99 0.10
N PHE A 14 3.18 2.10 0.31
CA PHE A 14 3.65 3.42 -0.09
C PHE A 14 3.07 4.53 0.77
N ALA A 15 3.77 5.67 0.78
CA ALA A 15 3.55 6.78 1.70
C ALA A 15 2.94 8.01 1.03
N VAL A 16 2.24 8.82 1.83
CA VAL A 16 1.77 10.18 1.48
C VAL A 16 2.96 11.12 1.41
N LYS A 17 2.96 12.03 0.43
CA LYS A 17 4.05 12.98 0.20
C LYS A 17 3.99 14.20 1.12
N ASN A 18 2.79 14.75 1.33
CA ASN A 18 2.61 16.02 2.00
C ASN A 18 2.03 15.80 3.41
N ARG A 19 2.75 16.23 4.45
CA ARG A 19 2.30 16.14 5.87
C ARG A 19 0.95 16.81 6.13
N GLN A 20 0.56 17.80 5.32
CA GLN A 20 -0.73 18.48 5.47
C GLN A 20 -1.89 17.71 4.84
N ALA A 21 -1.60 16.80 3.90
CA ALA A 21 -2.60 16.05 3.13
C ALA A 21 -2.64 14.57 3.55
N LEU A 22 -2.54 14.28 4.86
CA LEU A 22 -2.63 12.91 5.36
C LEU A 22 -4.00 12.29 5.08
N ILE A 23 -4.03 10.97 5.04
CA ILE A 23 -5.25 10.18 4.94
C ILE A 23 -6.09 10.44 6.20
N ASN A 24 -7.25 11.05 6.04
CA ASN A 24 -8.14 11.39 7.15
C ASN A 24 -9.11 10.22 7.42
N PRO A 25 -9.36 9.85 8.69
CA PRO A 25 -10.39 8.88 9.05
C PRO A 25 -11.77 9.10 8.43
N GLU A 26 -12.14 10.35 8.15
CA GLU A 26 -13.42 10.73 7.52
C GLU A 26 -13.58 10.15 6.10
N TRP A 27 -12.49 9.89 5.39
CA TRP A 27 -12.54 9.41 3.99
C TRP A 27 -11.62 8.23 3.68
N GLU A 28 -10.83 7.73 4.63
CA GLU A 28 -9.95 6.57 4.44
C GLU A 28 -10.69 5.35 3.87
N THR A 29 -11.92 5.13 4.31
CA THR A 29 -12.75 4.00 3.86
C THR A 29 -13.11 4.13 2.38
N GLU A 30 -13.37 5.35 1.90
CA GLU A 30 -13.65 5.60 0.48
C GLU A 30 -12.40 5.44 -0.38
N LEU A 31 -11.23 5.89 0.11
CA LEU A 31 -9.95 5.59 -0.53
C LEU A 31 -9.73 4.07 -0.68
N TYR A 32 -10.02 3.30 0.37
CA TYR A 32 -9.84 1.84 0.35
C TYR A 32 -10.81 1.15 -0.61
N LYS A 33 -12.09 1.56 -0.62
CA LYS A 33 -13.09 1.06 -1.58
C LYS A 33 -12.70 1.39 -3.02
N TYR A 34 -12.29 2.62 -3.28
CA TYR A 34 -11.89 3.04 -4.63
C TYR A 34 -10.65 2.25 -5.11
N THR A 35 -9.66 2.09 -4.23
CA THR A 35 -8.47 1.25 -4.49
C THR A 35 -8.85 -0.20 -4.77
N THR A 36 -9.80 -0.75 -4.01
CA THR A 36 -10.35 -2.10 -4.23
C THR A 36 -10.92 -2.24 -5.63
N GLY A 37 -11.72 -1.26 -6.07
CA GLY A 37 -12.29 -1.22 -7.41
C GLY A 37 -11.24 -1.22 -8.52
N ILE A 38 -10.16 -0.43 -8.36
CA ILE A 38 -9.05 -0.38 -9.32
C ILE A 38 -8.37 -1.76 -9.44
N VAL A 39 -8.01 -2.37 -8.30
CA VAL A 39 -7.33 -3.68 -8.26
C VAL A 39 -8.19 -4.76 -8.91
N GLN A 40 -9.48 -4.80 -8.59
CA GLN A 40 -10.43 -5.76 -9.14
C GLN A 40 -10.72 -5.53 -10.63
N LYS A 41 -10.83 -4.27 -11.08
CA LYS A 41 -11.02 -3.93 -12.50
C LYS A 41 -9.83 -4.34 -13.36
N ARG A 42 -8.62 -4.34 -12.81
CA ARG A 42 -7.41 -4.90 -13.44
C ARG A 42 -7.32 -6.43 -13.33
N GLY A 43 -8.39 -7.07 -12.84
CA GLY A 43 -8.53 -8.52 -12.77
C GLY A 43 -7.79 -9.18 -11.61
N ASN A 44 -7.20 -8.42 -10.68
CA ASN A 44 -6.49 -8.94 -9.53
C ASN A 44 -7.43 -9.10 -8.33
N LYS A 45 -7.04 -9.94 -7.36
CA LYS A 45 -7.80 -10.11 -6.13
C LYS A 45 -7.23 -9.21 -5.03
N LEU A 46 -8.04 -8.32 -4.47
CA LEU A 46 -7.67 -7.66 -3.22
C LEU A 46 -7.91 -8.61 -2.04
N LEU A 47 -6.90 -8.80 -1.20
CA LEU A 47 -6.93 -9.69 -0.03
C LEU A 47 -7.04 -8.92 1.29
N ALA A 48 -6.34 -7.79 1.39
CA ALA A 48 -6.45 -6.85 2.50
C ALA A 48 -5.98 -5.47 2.06
N ILE A 49 -6.54 -4.44 2.69
CA ILE A 49 -6.13 -3.05 2.55
C ILE A 49 -6.29 -2.36 3.90
N GLY A 50 -5.35 -1.48 4.24
CA GLY A 50 -5.31 -0.79 5.52
C GLY A 50 -4.04 0.05 5.62
N GLY A 51 -3.91 0.84 6.66
CA GLY A 51 -2.73 1.69 6.87
C GLY A 51 -2.94 2.73 7.95
N MET A 52 -2.12 3.77 7.89
CA MET A 52 -2.11 4.92 8.78
C MET A 52 -2.29 6.21 7.98
N PRO A 53 -2.48 7.38 8.63
CA PRO A 53 -2.62 8.64 7.93
C PRO A 53 -1.49 8.95 6.93
N ASP A 54 -0.28 8.43 7.15
CA ASP A 54 0.91 8.70 6.34
C ASP A 54 1.27 7.60 5.32
N HIS A 55 0.67 6.41 5.39
CA HIS A 55 0.98 5.32 4.45
C HIS A 55 -0.14 4.26 4.34
N ILE A 56 -0.11 3.49 3.24
CA ILE A 56 -1.07 2.42 2.97
C ILE A 56 -0.37 1.11 2.63
N HIS A 57 -0.95 0.01 3.09
CA HIS A 57 -0.62 -1.36 2.69
C HIS A 57 -1.75 -1.94 1.86
N ILE A 58 -1.39 -2.61 0.76
CA ILE A 58 -2.33 -3.29 -0.13
C ILE A 58 -1.80 -4.71 -0.36
N PHE A 59 -2.58 -5.72 0.01
CA PHE A 59 -2.23 -7.13 -0.20
C PHE A 59 -3.07 -7.74 -1.30
N ILE A 60 -2.39 -8.26 -2.32
CA ILE A 60 -2.96 -8.57 -3.62
C ILE A 60 -2.65 -10.03 -3.98
N GLY A 61 -3.68 -10.76 -4.41
CA GLY A 61 -3.53 -11.94 -5.25
C GLY A 61 -3.30 -11.49 -6.69
N LEU A 62 -2.03 -11.40 -7.09
CA LEU A 62 -1.60 -10.82 -8.36
C LEU A 62 -1.72 -11.87 -9.48
N LYS A 63 -2.25 -11.46 -10.64
CA LYS A 63 -2.23 -12.30 -11.84
C LYS A 63 -0.84 -12.26 -12.51
N PRO A 64 -0.34 -13.39 -13.05
CA PRO A 64 1.00 -13.44 -13.66
C PRO A 64 1.22 -12.46 -14.82
N ALA A 65 0.15 -12.09 -15.53
CA ALA A 65 0.22 -11.18 -16.66
C ALA A 65 0.25 -9.68 -16.26
N GLU A 66 0.06 -9.36 -14.98
CA GLU A 66 -0.02 -7.98 -14.50
C GLU A 66 1.35 -7.48 -14.00
N PRO A 67 1.94 -6.45 -14.64
CA PRO A 67 3.12 -5.79 -14.09
C PRO A 67 2.74 -5.03 -12.80
N LEU A 68 3.33 -5.41 -11.67
CA LEU A 68 3.05 -4.77 -10.38
C LEU A 68 3.27 -3.26 -10.41
N SER A 69 4.32 -2.79 -11.10
CA SER A 69 4.62 -1.37 -11.24
C SER A 69 3.50 -0.59 -11.94
N ASP A 70 2.85 -1.19 -12.93
CA ASP A 70 1.75 -0.56 -13.65
C ASP A 70 0.50 -0.51 -12.77
N LEU A 71 0.22 -1.58 -12.02
CA LEU A 71 -0.88 -1.60 -11.04
C LEU A 71 -0.70 -0.52 -9.97
N VAL A 72 0.49 -0.43 -9.36
CA VAL A 72 0.77 0.57 -8.32
C VAL A 72 0.71 1.99 -8.89
N ARG A 73 1.25 2.22 -10.09
CA ARG A 73 1.14 3.52 -10.77
C ARG A 73 -0.32 3.91 -10.98
N GLU A 74 -1.15 2.99 -11.46
CA GLU A 74 -2.57 3.24 -11.70
C GLU A 74 -3.32 3.53 -10.41
N VAL A 75 -3.09 2.73 -9.36
CA VAL A 75 -3.68 2.98 -8.03
C VAL A 75 -3.33 4.38 -7.54
N LYS A 76 -2.05 4.75 -7.56
CA LYS A 76 -1.59 6.07 -7.10
C LYS A 76 -2.20 7.21 -7.91
N LYS A 77 -2.18 7.09 -9.24
CA LYS A 77 -2.73 8.12 -10.14
C LYS A 77 -4.24 8.29 -9.93
N ALA A 78 -5.00 7.21 -10.06
CA ALA A 78 -6.45 7.29 -9.98
C ALA A 78 -6.94 7.72 -8.59
N THR A 79 -6.26 7.32 -7.51
CA THR A 79 -6.62 7.78 -6.15
C THR A 79 -6.28 9.25 -5.90
N ASN A 80 -5.15 9.75 -6.43
CA ASN A 80 -4.86 11.18 -6.42
C ASN A 80 -5.98 11.98 -7.12
N ASP A 81 -6.34 11.55 -8.34
CA ASP A 81 -7.38 12.20 -9.13
C ASP A 81 -8.73 12.17 -8.38
N TYR A 82 -9.11 11.01 -7.83
CA TYR A 82 -10.34 10.85 -7.06
C TYR A 82 -10.41 11.76 -5.83
N ILE A 83 -9.33 11.82 -5.03
CA ILE A 83 -9.25 12.67 -3.84
C ILE A 83 -9.37 14.15 -4.22
N GLN A 84 -8.74 14.56 -5.31
CA GLN A 84 -8.77 15.94 -5.81
C GLN A 84 -10.16 16.32 -6.35
N GLU A 85 -10.77 15.45 -7.17
CA GLU A 85 -12.09 15.67 -7.77
C GLU A 85 -13.20 15.75 -6.73
N HIS A 86 -13.14 14.90 -5.71
CA HIS A 86 -14.13 14.84 -4.63
C HIS A 86 -13.79 15.75 -3.45
N ARG A 87 -12.68 16.51 -3.52
CA ARG A 87 -12.20 17.44 -2.49
C ARG A 87 -12.12 16.80 -1.10
N LEU A 88 -11.66 15.54 -1.04
CA LEU A 88 -11.57 14.79 0.22
C LEU A 88 -10.48 15.35 1.13
N SER A 89 -9.42 15.92 0.55
CA SER A 89 -8.38 16.63 1.28
C SER A 89 -8.50 18.14 1.06
N LYS A 90 -8.26 18.92 2.12
CA LYS A 90 -8.16 20.40 2.05
C LYS A 90 -6.88 20.85 1.34
N PHE A 91 -5.85 20.02 1.36
CA PHE A 91 -4.54 20.29 0.78
C PHE A 91 -4.32 19.38 -0.43
N LYS A 92 -3.38 19.77 -1.31
CA LYS A 92 -2.99 18.95 -2.44
C LYS A 92 -2.47 17.59 -1.97
N PHE A 93 -3.22 16.54 -2.26
CA PHE A 93 -2.84 15.16 -1.97
C PHE A 93 -1.91 14.64 -3.07
N ASP A 94 -0.81 14.02 -2.68
CA ASP A 94 0.11 13.34 -3.57
C ASP A 94 0.74 12.16 -2.82
N TRP A 95 0.90 11.01 -3.49
CA TRP A 95 1.75 9.93 -3.01
C TRP A 95 3.24 10.22 -3.23
N GLN A 96 4.10 9.70 -2.38
CA GLN A 96 5.55 9.71 -2.61
C GLN A 96 5.92 8.85 -3.83
N ALA A 97 7.08 9.13 -4.42
CA ALA A 97 7.66 8.26 -5.45
C ALA A 97 8.05 6.90 -4.84
N GLY A 98 8.15 5.87 -5.69
CA GLY A 98 8.53 4.52 -5.26
C GLY A 98 7.44 3.77 -4.48
N TYR A 99 7.71 2.53 -4.13
CA TYR A 99 6.85 1.68 -3.30
C TYR A 99 7.68 0.48 -2.78
N GLY A 100 7.29 -0.07 -1.63
CA GLY A 100 7.76 -1.39 -1.20
C GLY A 100 6.91 -2.49 -1.83
N ALA A 101 7.51 -3.64 -2.09
CA ALA A 101 6.84 -4.84 -2.59
C ALA A 101 7.44 -6.09 -1.93
N PHE A 102 6.57 -6.90 -1.32
CA PHE A 102 6.96 -8.03 -0.49
C PHE A 102 6.11 -9.26 -0.86
N SER A 103 6.76 -10.37 -1.20
CA SER A 103 6.08 -11.58 -1.68
C SER A 103 5.86 -12.59 -0.56
N TYR A 104 4.67 -13.18 -0.48
CA TYR A 104 4.32 -14.13 0.58
C TYR A 104 3.93 -15.50 0.02
N SER A 105 4.26 -16.56 0.75
CA SER A 105 3.70 -17.89 0.47
C SER A 105 2.25 -17.98 0.96
N ARG A 106 1.51 -18.98 0.47
CA ARG A 106 0.10 -19.20 0.86
C ARG A 106 -0.11 -19.30 2.37
N SER A 107 0.80 -19.93 3.10
CA SER A 107 0.66 -20.14 4.54
C SER A 107 0.64 -18.83 5.34
N HIS A 108 1.22 -17.76 4.79
CA HIS A 108 1.26 -16.45 5.43
C HIS A 108 0.01 -15.60 5.19
N ARG A 109 -0.86 -15.99 4.22
CA ARG A 109 -1.96 -15.13 3.73
C ARG A 109 -2.78 -14.51 4.87
N ASP A 110 -3.27 -15.34 5.79
CA ASP A 110 -4.17 -14.89 6.85
C ASP A 110 -3.43 -14.11 7.95
N ALA A 111 -2.14 -14.36 8.15
CA ALA A 111 -1.30 -13.55 9.05
C ALA A 111 -1.09 -12.15 8.47
N VAL A 112 -0.78 -12.04 7.17
CA VAL A 112 -0.58 -10.76 6.48
C VAL A 112 -1.88 -9.96 6.41
N CYS A 113 -3.01 -10.60 6.10
CA CYS A 113 -4.32 -9.94 6.15
C CYS A 113 -4.60 -9.36 7.55
N ARG A 114 -4.41 -10.15 8.61
CA ARG A 114 -4.62 -9.67 9.98
C ARG A 114 -3.67 -8.53 10.35
N TYR A 115 -2.40 -8.62 9.96
CA TYR A 115 -1.43 -7.55 10.19
C TYR A 115 -1.89 -6.23 9.55
N ILE A 116 -2.26 -6.25 8.27
CA ILE A 116 -2.71 -5.05 7.53
C ILE A 116 -4.00 -4.46 8.12
N LEU A 117 -4.97 -5.31 8.46
CA LEU A 117 -6.24 -4.84 9.02
C LEU A 117 -6.10 -4.26 10.45
N ASN A 118 -5.02 -4.59 11.15
CA ASN A 118 -4.74 -4.10 12.50
C ASN A 118 -3.68 -2.99 12.55
N GLN A 119 -3.40 -2.30 11.44
CA GLN A 119 -2.34 -1.29 11.37
C GLN A 119 -2.49 -0.17 12.42
N LYS A 120 -3.71 0.29 12.68
CA LYS A 120 -3.98 1.30 13.71
C LYS A 120 -3.53 0.88 15.11
N ALA A 121 -3.65 -0.41 15.44
CA ALA A 121 -3.14 -0.95 16.70
C ALA A 121 -1.62 -1.15 16.66
N HIS A 122 -1.07 -1.59 15.51
CA HIS A 122 0.37 -1.76 15.32
C HIS A 122 1.17 -0.47 15.56
N HIS A 123 0.63 0.66 15.10
CA HIS A 123 1.24 1.98 15.18
C HIS A 123 0.95 2.74 16.47
N GLN A 124 0.43 2.09 17.51
CA GLN A 124 0.39 2.69 18.85
C GLN A 124 1.81 2.92 19.40
N ASP A 125 2.73 1.99 19.11
CA ASP A 125 4.10 2.01 19.66
C ASP A 125 5.20 1.92 18.60
N LYS A 126 4.84 2.00 17.30
CA LYS A 126 5.78 1.84 16.18
C LYS A 126 5.61 2.93 15.14
N THR A 127 6.72 3.50 14.69
CA THR A 127 6.73 4.45 13.58
C THR A 127 6.67 3.72 12.25
N PHE A 128 6.17 4.39 11.21
CA PHE A 128 6.22 3.87 9.85
C PHE A 128 7.65 3.61 9.36
N GLU A 129 8.61 4.45 9.75
CA GLU A 129 10.03 4.23 9.43
C GLU A 129 10.54 2.90 10.00
N ALA A 130 10.32 2.66 11.30
CA ALA A 130 10.76 1.43 11.96
C ALA A 130 10.09 0.20 11.34
N GLU A 131 8.80 0.28 11.02
CA GLU A 131 8.07 -0.78 10.36
C GLU A 131 8.61 -1.08 8.95
N PHE A 132 8.78 -0.05 8.12
CA PHE A 132 9.22 -0.23 6.75
C PHE A 132 10.64 -0.78 6.67
N LEU A 133 11.56 -0.27 7.51
CA LEU A 133 12.92 -0.81 7.64
C LEU A 133 12.91 -2.25 8.12
N LYS A 134 12.00 -2.60 9.04
CA LYS A 134 11.84 -3.99 9.46
C LYS A 134 11.38 -4.88 8.31
N LEU A 135 10.39 -4.46 7.52
CA LEU A 135 9.95 -5.22 6.34
C LEU A 135 11.10 -5.42 5.35
N VAL A 136 11.84 -4.36 5.03
CA VAL A 136 13.03 -4.44 4.17
C VAL A 136 14.04 -5.46 4.70
N SER A 137 14.33 -5.41 6.00
CA SER A 137 15.27 -6.32 6.65
C SER A 137 14.78 -7.76 6.68
N ASP A 138 13.52 -8.01 7.05
CA ASP A 138 12.92 -9.34 7.13
C ASP A 138 12.91 -10.04 5.75
N PHE A 139 12.79 -9.25 4.68
CA PHE A 139 12.82 -9.73 3.30
C PHE A 139 14.23 -9.75 2.67
N GLY A 140 15.26 -9.39 3.43
CA GLY A 140 16.65 -9.44 2.96
C GLY A 140 16.97 -8.48 1.81
N ILE A 141 16.27 -7.34 1.73
CA ILE A 141 16.47 -6.35 0.68
C ILE A 141 17.64 -5.44 1.06
N ASP A 142 18.70 -5.43 0.25
CA ASP A 142 19.79 -4.46 0.40
C ASP A 142 19.39 -3.08 -0.14
N ILE A 143 19.32 -2.11 0.78
CA ILE A 143 18.96 -0.72 0.47
C ILE A 143 20.18 0.17 0.21
N GLY A 144 21.39 -0.27 0.56
CA GLY A 144 22.61 0.54 0.45
C GLY A 144 22.43 1.95 1.04
N GLN A 145 22.70 2.98 0.23
CA GLN A 145 22.51 4.39 0.59
C GLN A 145 21.16 4.98 0.10
N LYS A 146 20.23 4.14 -0.38
CA LYS A 146 18.97 4.64 -0.95
C LYS A 146 18.06 5.13 0.17
N LYS A 147 17.56 6.35 0.02
CA LYS A 147 16.43 6.86 0.81
C LYS A 147 15.13 6.32 0.21
N LEU A 148 14.32 5.64 1.02
CA LEU A 148 13.10 4.97 0.54
C LEU A 148 11.90 5.90 0.55
N PHE A 149 11.61 6.50 1.70
CA PHE A 149 10.57 7.52 1.86
C PHE A 149 11.10 8.70 2.67
N ASP A 150 10.47 9.85 2.47
CA ASP A 150 10.54 10.97 3.39
C ASP A 150 9.59 10.67 4.56
N PHE A 151 10.10 9.95 5.57
CA PHE A 151 9.34 9.59 6.75
C PHE A 151 8.97 10.84 7.55
N PHE A 152 7.75 10.86 8.08
CA PHE A 152 7.33 11.89 9.02
C PHE A 152 7.81 11.48 10.40
N LEU A 153 8.72 12.27 10.96
CA LEU A 153 9.09 12.11 12.36
C LEU A 153 7.90 12.53 13.23
N PRO A 154 7.59 11.79 14.31
CA PRO A 154 6.69 12.27 15.35
C PRO A 154 7.19 13.62 15.87
N ASP A 155 6.27 14.52 16.21
CA ASP A 155 6.59 15.73 16.96
C ASP A 155 7.03 15.38 18.40
#